data_AF-A0A352J9X8-F1
#
_entry.id   AF-A0A352J9X8-F1
#
_cell.length_a   1.000
_cell.length_b   1.000
_cell.length_c   1.000
_cell.angle_alpha   90.00
_cell.angle_beta   90.00
_cell.angle_gamma   90.00
#
_symmetry.space_group_name_H-M   'P 1'
#
loop_
_entity.id
_entity.type
_entity.pdbx_description
1 polymer ?
#
loop_
_entity_poly.entity_id
_entity_poly.type
_entity_poly.pdbx_seq_one_letter_code
_entity_poly.pdbx_strand_id
1 'polypeptide(L)' 'TLRWVFQCFMAIHLVSFQGITQVVNLSPLRLHILNFFSPACQRYYLLPLPVS' A
#
# COMPACT_ATOMS: atom_id res chain seq x y z
N THR A 1 15.17 5.86 9.27
CA THR A 1 15.31 7.02 8.35
C THR A 1 14.24 6.96 7.29
N LEU A 2 13.89 8.08 6.63
CA LEU A 2 12.90 8.13 5.55
C LEU A 2 13.21 7.12 4.41
N ARG A 3 14.50 6.82 4.19
CA ARG A 3 14.98 5.79 3.26
C ARG A 3 14.37 4.41 3.50
N TRP A 4 14.29 3.97 4.75
CA TRP A 4 13.71 2.65 5.10
C TRP A 4 12.22 2.59 4.77
N VAL A 5 11.51 3.68 5.01
CA VAL A 5 10.08 3.80 4.70
C VAL A 5 9.85 3.68 3.20
N PHE A 6 10.63 4.38 2.37
CA PHE A 6 10.54 4.25 0.91
C PHE A 6 10.93 2.85 0.40
N GLN A 7 11.94 2.21 1.00
CA GLN A 7 12.32 0.83 0.64
C GLN A 7 11.20 -0.17 0.96
N CYS A 8 10.48 0.00 2.07
CA CYS A 8 9.31 -0.81 2.38
C CYS A 8 8.21 -0.69 1.31
N PHE A 9 8.07 0.48 0.68
CA PHE A 9 7.05 0.76 -0.33
C PHE A 9 7.46 0.35 -1.75
N MET A 10 8.73 0.47 -2.12
CA MET A 10 9.21 -0.03 -3.43
C MET A 10 9.02 -1.54 -3.60
N ALA A 11 8.92 -2.28 -2.49
CA ALA A 11 8.66 -3.72 -2.51
C ALA A 11 7.17 -4.06 -2.75
N ILE A 12 6.25 -3.09 -2.69
CA ILE A 12 4.83 -3.30 -2.92
C ILE A 12 4.56 -3.11 -4.41
N HIS A 13 3.87 -4.07 -5.03
CA HIS A 13 3.61 -4.05 -6.47
C HIS A 13 2.12 -4.12 -6.75
N LEU A 14 1.66 -3.29 -7.68
CA LEU A 14 0.32 -3.38 -8.24
C LEU A 14 0.41 -4.24 -9.51
N VAL A 15 -0.20 -5.42 -9.47
CA VAL A 15 -0.16 -6.40 -10.56
C VAL A 15 -1.55 -6.48 -11.17
N SER A 16 -1.64 -6.38 -12.49
CA SER A 16 -2.88 -6.63 -13.22
C SER A 16 -2.76 -7.94 -13.99
N PHE A 17 -3.64 -8.89 -13.71
CA PHE A 17 -3.69 -10.18 -14.40
C PHE A 17 -5.14 -10.54 -14.71
N GLN A 18 -5.43 -10.87 -15.97
CA GLN A 18 -6.79 -11.20 -16.44
C GLN A 18 -7.87 -10.16 -16.07
N GLY A 19 -7.52 -8.87 -16.06
CA GLY A 19 -8.44 -7.78 -15.73
C GLY A 19 -8.65 -7.56 -14.22
N ILE A 20 -8.03 -8.37 -13.37
CA ILE A 20 -8.05 -8.20 -11.91
C ILE A 20 -6.77 -7.48 -11.49
N THR A 21 -6.93 -6.36 -10.79
CA THR A 21 -5.82 -5.62 -10.19
C THR A 21 -5.67 -6.02 -8.74
N GLN A 22 -4.46 -6.44 -8.36
CA GLN A 22 -4.14 -6.88 -7.01
C GLN A 22 -2.88 -6.20 -6.50
N VAL A 23 -2.83 -5.97 -5.19
CA VAL A 23 -1.63 -5.48 -4.51
C VAL A 23 -0.86 -6.67 -3.95
N VAL A 24 0.38 -6.84 -4.39
CA VAL A 24 1.28 -7.92 -3.99
C VAL A 24 2.29 -7.39 -2.99
N ASN A 25 2.71 -8.27 -2.06
CA ASN A 25 3.70 -7.96 -1.03
C ASN A 25 3.22 -6.92 0.01
N LEU A 26 1.91 -6.78 0.21
CA LEU A 26 1.33 -5.95 1.27
C LEU A 26 1.30 -6.70 2.60
N SER A 27 2.43 -6.72 3.31
CA SER A 27 2.51 -7.33 4.65
C SER A 27 1.75 -6.51 5.73
N PRO A 28 1.36 -7.12 6.87
CA PRO A 28 0.71 -6.41 7.97
C PRO A 28 1.51 -5.20 8.49
N LEU A 29 2.84 -5.29 8.53
CA LEU A 29 3.71 -4.17 8.90
C LEU A 29 3.58 -3.01 7.91
N ARG A 30 3.59 -3.29 6.61
CA ARG A 30 3.47 -2.27 5.55
C ARG A 30 2.07 -1.65 5.56
N LEU A 31 1.04 -2.45 5.80
CA LEU A 31 -0.34 -2.00 6.00
C LEU A 31 -0.45 -1.05 7.20
N HIS A 32 0.15 -1.44 8.34
CA HIS A 32 0.17 -0.61 9.54
C HIS A 32 0.83 0.75 9.27
N ILE A 33 1.98 0.75 8.57
CA ILE A 33 2.67 1.97 8.18
C ILE A 33 1.81 2.84 7.23
N LEU A 34 1.07 2.23 6.28
CA LEU A 34 0.18 2.96 5.35
C LEU A 34 -0.95 3.72 6.03
N ASN A 35 -1.46 3.22 7.15
CA ASN A 35 -2.54 3.89 7.89
C ASN A 35 -2.14 5.27 8.45
N PHE A 36 -0.84 5.55 8.58
CA PHE A 36 -0.34 6.87 9.00
C PHE A 36 -0.18 7.86 7.84
N PHE A 37 -0.27 7.41 6.59
CA PHE A 37 -0.18 8.27 5.41
C PHE A 37 -1.54 8.87 5.04
N SER A 38 -1.51 9.89 4.19
CA SER A 38 -2.71 10.55 3.69
C SER A 38 -3.64 9.55 2.98
N PRO A 39 -4.96 9.83 2.93
CA PRO A 39 -5.92 8.98 2.21
C PRO A 39 -5.59 8.79 0.73
N ALA A 40 -4.83 9.70 0.12
CA ALA A 40 -4.36 9.56 -1.26
C ALA A 40 -3.34 8.42 -1.41
N CYS A 41 -2.39 8.32 -0.47
CA CYS A 41 -1.44 7.20 -0.44
C CYS A 41 -2.14 5.87 -0.19
N GLN A 42 -3.13 5.84 0.71
CA GLN A 42 -3.88 4.62 0.99
C GLN A 42 -4.64 4.11 -0.24
N ARG A 43 -5.31 5.02 -0.97
CA ARG A 43 -6.03 4.69 -2.21
C ARG A 43 -5.13 4.15 -3.32
N TYR A 44 -3.90 4.65 -3.42
CA TYR A 44 -2.92 4.14 -4.39
C TYR A 44 -2.65 2.64 -4.22
N TYR A 45 -2.69 2.15 -2.97
CA TYR A 45 -2.55 0.73 -2.62
C TYR A 45 -3.89 0.00 -2.47
N LEU A 46 -4.96 0.53 -3.08
CA LEU A 46 -6.30 -0.08 -3.09
C LEU A 46 -6.87 -0.40 -1.69
N LEU A 47 -6.47 0.37 -0.68
CA LEU A 47 -6.97 0.21 0.68
C LEU A 47 -8.42 0.72 0.78
N PRO A 48 -9.31 0.01 1.49
CA PRO A 48 -10.62 0.54 1.81
C PRO A 48 -10.44 1.79 2.67
N LEU A 49 -11.17 2.86 2.31
CA LEU A 49 -11.17 4.08 3.11
C LEU A 49 -11.64 3.75 4.53
N PRO A 50 -11.05 4.36 5.57
CA PRO A 50 -11.60 4.26 6.91
C PRO A 50 -13.04 4.78 6.86
N VAL A 51 -13.98 3.89 7.15
CA VAL A 51 -15.39 4.26 7.31
C VAL A 51 -15.43 5.06 8.61
N SER A 52 -15.59 6.38 8.47
CA SER A 52 -15.74 7.32 9.59
C SER A 52 -16.94 6.99 10.44
#